data_AF-A0AAD7LWR3-F1
#
_entry.id   AF-A0AAD7LWR3-F1
#
_cell.length_a   1.000
_cell.length_b   1.000
_cell.length_c   1.000
_cell.angle_alpha   90.00
_cell.angle_beta   90.00
_cell.angle_gamma   90.00
#
_symmetry.space_group_name_H-M   'P 1'
#
loop_
_entity.id
_entity.type
_entity.pdbx_description
1 polymer ?
#
loop_
_entity_poly.entity_id
_entity_poly.type
_entity_poly.pdbx_seq_one_letter_code
_entity_poly.pdbx_strand_id
1 'polypeptide(L)' 'MRRLPFWENYDHLKEALVGTDHSWTALTLKLCIALETANQLVQSTNSNVALLSEKIGELQKIVKRGDSAIAAAKADHAL' A
#
# COMPACT_ATOMS: atom_id res chain seq x y z
N MET A 1 0.11 -13.42 21.47
CA MET A 1 0.19 -12.63 20.21
C MET A 1 1.41 -13.15 19.44
N ARG A 2 1.24 -13.67 18.21
CA ARG A 2 2.36 -14.21 17.42
C ARG A 2 3.15 -13.06 16.78
N ARG A 3 4.49 -13.10 16.82
CA ARG A 3 5.33 -12.08 16.18
C ARG A 3 5.33 -12.26 14.66
N LEU A 4 5.64 -11.19 13.93
CA LEU A 4 5.76 -11.28 12.48
C LEU A 4 7.02 -12.07 12.12
N PRO A 5 7.01 -12.87 11.03
CA PRO A 5 8.16 -13.67 10.61
C PRO A 5 9.48 -12.89 10.43
N PHE A 6 9.39 -11.60 10.10
CA PHE A 6 10.56 -10.71 10.03
C PHE A 6 11.25 -10.59 11.39
N TRP A 7 10.49 -10.30 12.45
CA TRP A 7 11.03 -10.14 13.81
C TRP A 7 11.57 -11.45 14.36
N GLU A 8 10.93 -12.57 14.05
CA GLU A 8 11.41 -13.90 14.45
C GLU A 8 12.75 -14.23 13.78
N ASN A 9 12.90 -13.99 12.47
CA ASN A 9 14.18 -14.19 11.78
C ASN A 9 15.27 -13.20 12.23
N TYR A 10 14.89 -12.00 12.63
CA TYR A 10 15.82 -10.99 13.14
C TYR A 10 16.38 -11.37 14.51
N ASP A 11 15.54 -11.89 15.40
CA ASP A 11 15.98 -12.39 16.70
C ASP A 11 16.92 -13.61 16.52
N HIS A 12 16.58 -14.56 15.64
CA HIS A 12 17.48 -15.67 15.31
C HIS A 12 18.81 -15.21 14.69
N LEU A 13 18.80 -14.15 13.85
CA LEU A 13 20.03 -13.60 13.28
C LEU A 13 20.94 -13.06 14.37
N LYS A 14 20.40 -12.36 15.36
CA LYS A 14 21.19 -11.86 16.50
C LYS A 14 21.88 -12.98 17.25
N GLU A 15 21.17 -14.09 17.47
CA GLU A 15 21.73 -15.27 18.13
C GLU A 15 22.84 -15.92 17.29
N ALA A 16 22.60 -16.12 15.99
CA ALA A 16 23.57 -16.71 15.07
C ALA A 16 24.85 -15.87 14.89
N LEU A 17 24.76 -14.55 15.03
CA LEU A 17 25.92 -13.64 14.97
C LEU A 17 26.83 -13.72 16.20
N VAL A 18 26.29 -14.17 17.35
CA VAL A 18 27.07 -14.42 18.57
C VAL A 18 27.62 -15.85 18.58
N GLY A 19 26.94 -16.77 17.91
CA GLY A 19 27.35 -18.16 17.74
C GLY A 19 28.51 -18.34 16.74
N THR A 20 28.97 -19.58 16.63
CA THR A 20 30.00 -19.99 15.66
C THR A 20 29.41 -20.58 14.38
N ASP A 21 28.08 -20.68 14.28
CA ASP A 21 27.41 -21.29 13.14
C ASP A 21 27.19 -20.28 11.99
N HIS A 22 27.13 -20.80 10.76
CA HIS A 22 27.01 -19.97 9.57
C HIS A 22 25.55 -19.68 9.15
N SER A 23 24.56 -19.98 10.00
CA SER A 23 23.14 -19.73 9.68
C SER A 23 22.82 -18.24 9.53
N TRP A 24 23.67 -17.35 10.05
CA TRP A 24 23.54 -15.89 9.89
C TRP A 24 23.43 -15.48 8.41
N THR A 25 24.10 -16.19 7.50
CA THR A 25 24.02 -15.92 6.05
C THR A 25 22.62 -16.15 5.50
N ALA A 26 22.03 -17.31 5.81
CA ALA A 26 20.67 -17.67 5.40
C ALA A 26 19.62 -16.78 6.07
N LEU A 27 19.80 -16.43 7.34
CA LEU A 27 18.92 -15.53 8.08
C LEU A 27 18.97 -14.10 7.53
N THR A 28 20.16 -13.61 7.18
CA THR A 28 20.34 -12.31 6.52
C THR A 28 19.61 -12.28 5.18
N LEU A 29 19.78 -13.32 4.36
CA LEU A 29 19.07 -13.42 3.07
C LEU A 29 17.54 -13.42 3.26
N LYS A 30 17.01 -14.16 4.24
CA LYS A 30 15.57 -14.16 4.56
C LYS A 30 15.06 -12.77 4.93
N LEU A 31 15.82 -12.02 5.72
CA LEU A 31 15.46 -10.65 6.10
C LEU A 31 15.51 -9.69 4.91
N CYS A 32 16.51 -9.80 4.04
CA CYS A 32 16.59 -9.01 2.82
C CYS A 32 15.39 -9.26 1.89
N ILE A 33 15.00 -10.53 1.68
CA ILE A 33 13.84 -10.90 0.87
C ILE A 33 12.54 -10.34 1.50
N ALA A 34 12.40 -10.47 2.82
CA ALA A 34 11.23 -9.94 3.52
C ALA A 34 11.14 -8.40 3.40
N LEU A 35 12.28 -7.70 3.51
CA LEU A 35 12.36 -6.26 3.33
C LEU A 35 12.05 -5.83 1.89
N GLU A 36 12.59 -6.53 0.90
CA GLU A 36 12.32 -6.26 -0.52
C GLU A 36 10.84 -6.48 -0.84
N THR A 37 10.26 -7.57 -0.34
CA THR A 37 8.84 -7.87 -0.50
C THR A 37 7.97 -6.77 0.13
N ALA A 38 8.30 -6.33 1.35
CA ALA A 38 7.59 -5.25 2.01
C ALA A 38 7.71 -3.93 1.23
N ASN A 39 8.90 -3.62 0.70
CA ASN A 39 9.10 -2.44 -0.14
C ASN A 39 8.26 -2.51 -1.42
N GLN A 40 8.26 -3.64 -2.13
CA GLN A 40 7.42 -3.85 -3.32
C GLN A 40 5.93 -3.68 -3.02
N LEU A 41 5.46 -4.21 -1.88
CA LEU A 41 4.07 -4.05 -1.44
C LEU A 41 3.73 -2.57 -1.22
N VAL A 42 4.57 -1.82 -0.50
CA VAL A 42 4.37 -0.38 -0.26
C VAL A 42 4.33 0.39 -1.58
N GLN A 43 5.25 0.11 -2.50
CA GLN A 43 5.28 0.78 -3.81
C GLN A 43 4.02 0.48 -4.64
N SER A 44 3.59 -0.79 -4.68
CA SER A 44 2.36 -1.19 -5.38
C SER A 44 1.12 -0.54 -4.76
N THR A 45 0.99 -0.54 -3.44
CA THR A 45 -0.13 0.11 -2.74
C THR A 45 -0.16 1.61 -3.02
N ASN A 46 0.98 2.30 -2.95
CA ASN A 46 1.05 3.73 -3.25
C ASN A 46 0.62 4.05 -4.69
N SER A 47 1.09 3.26 -5.67
CA SER A 47 0.68 3.41 -7.07
C SER A 47 -0.83 3.22 -7.25
N ASN A 48 -1.39 2.16 -6.64
CA ASN A 48 -2.83 1.88 -6.71
C ASN A 48 -3.67 2.98 -6.04
N VAL A 49 -3.23 3.52 -4.90
CA VAL A 49 -3.91 4.62 -4.21
C VAL A 49 -3.87 5.90 -5.06
N ALA A 50 -2.74 6.20 -5.71
CA ALA A 50 -2.63 7.34 -6.60
C ALA A 50 -3.60 7.23 -7.80
N LEU A 51 -3.63 6.08 -8.47
CA LEU A 51 -4.57 5.81 -9.57
C LEU A 51 -6.03 5.88 -9.12
N LEU A 52 -6.34 5.35 -7.94
CA LEU A 52 -7.69 5.44 -7.38
C LEU A 52 -8.09 6.90 -7.11
N SER A 53 -7.18 7.71 -6.57
CA SER A 53 -7.41 9.13 -6.32
C SER A 53 -7.68 9.90 -7.61
N GLU A 54 -6.94 9.60 -8.69
CA GLU A 54 -7.18 10.18 -10.01
C GLU A 54 -8.60 9.86 -10.52
N LYS A 55 -9.00 8.57 -10.47
CA LYS A 55 -10.34 8.13 -10.88
C LYS A 55 -11.46 8.76 -10.06
N ILE A 56 -11.27 8.91 -8.75
CA ILE A 56 -12.22 9.62 -7.88
C ILE A 56 -12.35 11.09 -8.33
N GLY A 57 -11.23 11.74 -8.67
CA GLY A 57 -11.23 13.11 -9.20
C GLY A 57 -12.01 13.24 -10.52
N GLU A 58 -11.88 12.27 -11.42
CA GLU A 58 -12.67 12.22 -12.67
C GLU A 58 -14.16 12.05 -12.39
N LEU A 59 -14.53 11.12 -11.50
CA LEU A 59 -15.93 10.91 -11.11
C LEU A 59 -16.54 12.15 -10.46
N GLN A 60 -15.80 12.86 -9.62
CA GLN A 60 -16.26 14.12 -9.02
C GLN A 60 -16.60 15.19 -10.08
N LYS A 61 -15.83 15.27 -11.17
CA LYS A 61 -16.14 16.19 -12.28
C LYS A 61 -17.43 15.80 -12.99
N ILE A 62 -17.65 14.50 -13.20
CA ILE A 62 -18.87 13.97 -13.83
C ILE A 62 -20.09 14.26 -12.96
N VAL A 63 -20.00 14.00 -11.65
CA VAL A 63 -21.07 14.29 -10.69
C VAL A 63 -21.42 15.77 -10.70
N LYS A 64 -20.44 16.67 -10.58
CA LYS A 64 -20.66 18.12 -10.65
C LYS A 64 -21.36 18.56 -11.94
N ARG A 65 -20.98 17.99 -13.09
CA ARG A 65 -21.65 18.26 -14.36
C ARG A 65 -23.11 17.79 -14.34
N GLY A 66 -23.37 16.61 -13.77
CA GLY A 66 -24.72 16.08 -13.59
C GLY A 66 -25.57 17.00 -12.72
N ASP A 67 -25.04 17.43 -11.57
CA ASP A 67 -25.72 18.34 -10.64
C ASP A 67 -26.06 19.67 -11.31
N SER A 68 -25.12 20.26 -12.07
CA SER A 68 -25.36 21.49 -12.83
C SER A 68 -26.47 21.32 -13.87
N ALA A 69 -26.51 20.20 -14.59
CA ALA A 69 -27.55 19.93 -15.59
C ALA A 69 -28.94 19.76 -14.93
N ILE A 70 -29.01 19.08 -13.79
CA ILE A 70 -30.24 18.94 -13.01
C ILE A 70 -30.72 20.32 -12.51
N ALA A 71 -29.81 21.15 -12.00
CA ALA A 71 -30.14 22.50 -11.55
C ALA A 71 -30.70 23.37 -12.68
N ALA A 72 -30.07 23.32 -13.87
CA ALA A 72 -30.56 24.03 -15.06
C ALA A 72 -31.97 23.57 -15.46
N ALA A 73 -32.20 22.26 -15.59
CA ALA A 73 -33.50 21.72 -15.95
C ALA A 73 -34.62 22.08 -14.95
N LYS A 74 -34.30 22.16 -13.65
CA LYS A 74 -35.24 22.61 -12.62
C LYS A 74 -35.56 24.10 -12.74
N ALA A 75 -34.58 24.94 -13.09
CA ALA A 75 -34.81 26.37 -13.31
C ALA A 75 -35.71 26.61 -14.53
N ASP A 76 -35.49 25.87 -15.62
CA ASP A 76 -36.31 25.98 -16.83
C ASP A 76 -37.75 25.48 -16.63
N HIS A 77 -37.98 24.48 -15.78
CA HIS A 77 -39.33 23.99 -15.45
C HIS A 77 -40.10 24.91 -14.48
N ALA A 78 -39.40 25.79 -13.76
CA ALA A 78 -40.00 26.73 -12.82
C ALA A 78 -40.41 28.07 -13.45
N LEU A 79 -40.10 28.27 -14.74
CA LEU A 79 -40.53 29.40 -15.59
C LEU A 79 -41.80 29.03 -16.38
#